data_AF-A0A4Y2WB83-F1
#
_entry.id   AF-A0A4Y2WB83-F1
#
_cell.length_a   1.000
_cell.length_b   1.000
_cell.length_c   1.000
_cell.angle_alpha   90.00
_cell.angle_beta   90.00
_cell.angle_gamma   90.00
#
_symmetry.space_group_name_H-M   'P 1'
#
loop_
_entity.id
_entity.type
_entity.pdbx_description
1 polymer ?
#
loop_
_entity_poly.entity_id
_entity_poly.type
_entity_poly.pdbx_seq_one_letter_code
_entity_poly.pdbx_strand_id
1 'polypeptide(L)'
;MPLRRRRSHYQQLTEFERGRVAGLREGGFSFRDTAERIGRNVCTVHDCWHQWSKEEIRTAVGTTVTQRTVSNRLLQGQLRARRPVACILLTPNHCRLRLERCQARAHWRTEWRCVVFPDESRFCLGASDGRVLVRRRPGERLQPTCLRPTHTGPTPGVMVWGAMTAGALSWLSHTP
;
A
#
# COMPACT_ATOMS: atom_id res chain seq x y z
N MET A 1 -27.96 -7.07 32.70
CA MET A 1 -28.59 -6.96 31.37
C MET A 1 -27.65 -6.19 30.44
N PRO A 2 -27.24 -6.72 29.27
CA PRO A 2 -26.43 -5.94 28.35
C PRO A 2 -27.33 -5.05 27.50
N LEU A 3 -27.05 -3.74 27.54
CA LEU A 3 -27.73 -2.72 26.73
C LEU A 3 -27.57 -3.04 25.25
N ARG A 4 -28.67 -3.48 24.63
CA ARG A 4 -28.77 -3.71 23.19
C ARG A 4 -28.73 -2.34 22.51
N ARG A 5 -27.53 -1.89 22.10
CA ARG A 5 -27.35 -0.69 21.26
C ARG A 5 -28.30 -0.80 20.08
N ARG A 6 -29.32 0.06 20.05
CA ARG A 6 -30.31 0.16 18.98
C ARG A 6 -29.55 0.34 17.67
N ARG A 7 -29.59 -0.64 16.76
CA ARG A 7 -28.96 -0.53 15.45
C ARG A 7 -29.63 0.64 14.74
N SER A 8 -28.84 1.68 14.42
CA SER A 8 -29.24 2.77 13.54
C SER A 8 -29.86 2.19 12.28
N HIS A 9 -30.99 2.75 11.84
CA HIS A 9 -31.65 2.40 10.58
C HIS A 9 -30.63 2.46 9.45
N TYR A 10 -30.14 1.31 8.98
CA TYR A 10 -29.33 1.25 7.76
C TYR A 10 -30.29 1.45 6.59
N GLN A 11 -30.23 2.63 5.95
CA GLN A 11 -30.84 2.77 4.62
C GLN A 11 -30.16 1.74 3.71
N GLN A 12 -30.97 0.84 3.14
CA GLN A 12 -30.46 -0.19 2.25
C GLN A 12 -29.87 0.47 1.00
N LEU A 13 -28.67 0.06 0.63
CA LEU A 13 -28.05 0.51 -0.62
C LEU A 13 -28.90 0.07 -1.81
N THR A 14 -29.14 0.98 -2.75
CA THR A 14 -29.77 0.68 -4.03
C THR A 14 -28.88 -0.23 -4.86
N GLU A 15 -29.45 -0.96 -5.83
CA GLU A 15 -28.70 -1.83 -6.72
C GLU A 15 -27.57 -1.08 -7.45
N PHE A 16 -27.87 0.15 -7.91
CA PHE A 16 -26.89 1.04 -8.53
C PHE A 16 -25.74 1.40 -7.58
N GLU A 17 -26.04 1.74 -6.32
CA GLU A 17 -25.00 2.02 -5.32
C GLU A 17 -24.13 0.80 -5.03
N ARG A 18 -24.71 -0.41 -4.96
CA ARG A 18 -23.96 -1.66 -4.79
C ARG A 18 -23.03 -1.91 -5.98
N GLY A 19 -23.50 -1.69 -7.20
CA GLY A 19 -22.68 -1.74 -8.41
C GLY A 19 -21.53 -0.74 -8.38
N ARG A 20 -21.77 0.50 -7.93
CA ARG A 20 -20.71 1.51 -7.74
C ARG A 20 -19.70 1.10 -6.66
N VAL A 21 -20.13 0.47 -5.57
CA VAL A 21 -19.21 -0.09 -4.56
C VAL A 21 -18.31 -1.13 -5.21
N ALA A 22 -18.86 -2.09 -5.95
CA ALA A 22 -18.08 -3.13 -6.61
C ALA A 22 -17.06 -2.53 -7.59
N GLY A 23 -17.50 -1.69 -8.53
CA GLY A 23 -16.62 -1.08 -9.54
C GLY A 23 -15.53 -0.19 -8.96
N LEU A 24 -15.82 0.62 -7.92
CA LEU A 24 -14.79 1.44 -7.26
C LEU A 24 -13.77 0.58 -6.52
N ARG A 25 -14.19 -0.53 -5.93
CA ARG A 25 -13.28 -1.43 -5.21
C ARG A 25 -12.40 -2.24 -6.15
N GLU A 26 -12.93 -2.70 -7.27
CA GLU A 26 -12.15 -3.31 -8.37
C GLU A 26 -11.17 -2.30 -8.98
N GLY A 27 -11.58 -1.03 -9.11
CA GLY A 27 -10.72 0.07 -9.55
C GLY A 27 -9.64 0.49 -8.54
N GLY A 28 -9.51 -0.20 -7.40
CA GLY A 28 -8.43 0.02 -6.44
C GLY A 28 -8.66 1.14 -5.41
N PHE A 29 -9.84 1.78 -5.38
CA PHE A 29 -10.15 2.81 -4.39
C PHE A 29 -10.30 2.22 -2.99
N SER A 30 -9.83 2.93 -1.95
CA SER A 30 -9.96 2.47 -0.56
C SER A 30 -11.42 2.48 -0.07
N PHE A 31 -11.74 1.73 0.98
CA PHE A 31 -13.10 1.75 1.56
C PHE A 31 -13.54 3.16 2.00
N ARG A 32 -12.59 3.99 2.47
CA ARG A 32 -12.86 5.37 2.86
C ARG A 32 -13.14 6.24 1.65
N ASP A 33 -12.32 6.11 0.61
CA ASP A 33 -12.47 6.80 -0.68
C ASP A 33 -13.81 6.46 -1.37
N THR A 34 -14.21 5.18 -1.30
CA THR A 34 -15.48 4.70 -1.84
C THR A 34 -16.65 5.24 -1.01
N ALA A 35 -16.55 5.21 0.32
CA ALA A 35 -17.56 5.74 1.24
C ALA A 35 -17.82 7.24 1.03
N GLU A 36 -16.76 8.02 0.86
CA GLU A 36 -16.83 9.46 0.57
C GLU A 36 -17.51 9.74 -0.77
N ARG A 37 -17.12 9.02 -1.84
CA ARG A 37 -17.71 9.16 -3.19
C ARG A 37 -19.17 8.76 -3.30
N ILE A 38 -19.62 7.82 -2.47
CA ILE A 38 -21.00 7.33 -2.46
C ILE A 38 -21.83 8.07 -1.40
N GLY A 39 -21.21 8.81 -0.49
CA GLY A 39 -21.90 9.50 0.62
C GLY A 39 -22.50 8.53 1.64
N ARG A 40 -21.79 7.43 1.93
CA ARG A 40 -22.24 6.36 2.83
C ARG A 40 -21.21 6.07 3.91
N ASN A 41 -21.65 5.42 4.99
CA ASN A 41 -20.73 4.99 6.04
C ASN A 41 -19.77 3.90 5.52
N VAL A 42 -18.50 3.97 5.94
CA VAL A 42 -17.46 2.99 5.60
C VAL A 42 -17.88 1.56 5.92
N CYS A 43 -18.56 1.33 7.05
CA CYS A 43 -19.08 0.02 7.43
C CYS A 43 -20.09 -0.51 6.42
N THR A 44 -20.99 0.35 5.91
CA THR A 44 -22.00 -0.04 4.91
C THR A 44 -21.35 -0.45 3.59
N VAL A 45 -20.33 0.30 3.15
CA VAL A 45 -19.54 -0.03 1.95
C VAL A 45 -18.79 -1.35 2.14
N HIS A 46 -18.19 -1.54 3.32
CA HIS A 46 -17.48 -2.76 3.69
C HIS A 46 -18.40 -3.98 3.65
N ASP A 47 -19.57 -3.90 4.28
CA ASP A 47 -20.54 -5.01 4.32
C ASP A 47 -21.07 -5.35 2.93
N CYS A 48 -21.37 -4.33 2.12
CA CYS A 48 -21.77 -4.50 0.72
C CYS A 48 -20.71 -5.25 -0.10
N TRP A 49 -19.45 -4.83 0.03
CA TRP A 49 -18.33 -5.48 -0.66
C TRP A 49 -18.14 -6.94 -0.23
N HIS A 50 -18.22 -7.22 1.08
CA HIS A 50 -18.11 -8.60 1.57
C HIS A 50 -19.25 -9.49 1.10
N GLN A 51 -20.47 -8.96 1.01
CA GLN A 51 -21.61 -9.71 0.50
C GLN A 51 -21.44 -9.99 -0.99
N TRP A 52 -21.04 -9.00 -1.78
CA TRP A 52 -20.78 -9.14 -3.21
C TRP A 52 -19.67 -10.16 -3.49
N SER A 53 -18.53 -10.05 -2.79
CA SER A 53 -17.40 -10.99 -2.94
C SER A 53 -17.76 -12.43 -2.55
N LYS A 54 -18.62 -12.62 -1.53
CA LYS A 54 -19.12 -13.96 -1.19
C LYS A 54 -19.98 -14.56 -2.30
N GLU A 55 -20.83 -13.75 -2.92
CA GLU A 55 -21.71 -14.20 -4.00
C GLU A 55 -20.90 -14.56 -5.25
N GLU A 56 -19.90 -13.74 -5.58
CA GLU A 56 -18.97 -14.00 -6.68
C GLU A 56 -18.23 -15.33 -6.48
N ILE A 57 -17.65 -15.56 -5.29
CA ILE A 57 -16.98 -16.83 -4.97
C ILE A 57 -17.96 -18.00 -5.03
N ARG A 58 -19.18 -17.85 -4.49
CA ARG A 58 -20.20 -18.90 -4.51
C ARG A 58 -20.58 -19.27 -5.94
N THR A 59 -20.72 -18.28 -6.81
CA THR A 59 -21.05 -18.46 -8.23
C THR A 59 -19.91 -19.17 -8.96
N ALA A 60 -18.66 -18.77 -8.70
CA ALA A 60 -17.48 -19.38 -9.34
C ALA A 60 -17.21 -20.83 -8.88
N VAL A 61 -17.46 -21.16 -7.61
CA VAL A 61 -17.17 -22.49 -7.04
C VAL A 61 -18.40 -23.42 -7.08
N GLY A 62 -19.60 -22.88 -7.31
CA GLY A 62 -20.86 -23.62 -7.32
C GLY A 62 -21.31 -24.12 -5.94
N THR A 63 -20.63 -23.72 -4.86
CA THR A 63 -20.94 -24.15 -3.48
C THR A 63 -20.70 -23.03 -2.47
N THR A 64 -21.28 -23.17 -1.27
CA THR A 64 -21.06 -22.21 -0.19
C THR A 64 -19.69 -22.46 0.45
N VAL A 65 -18.79 -21.49 0.34
CA VAL A 65 -17.43 -21.58 0.88
C VAL A 65 -17.31 -20.76 2.17
N THR A 66 -16.78 -21.36 3.23
CA THR A 66 -16.48 -20.62 4.48
C THR A 66 -15.10 -19.96 4.40
N GLN A 67 -14.89 -18.88 5.17
CA GLN A 67 -13.57 -18.24 5.29
C GLN A 67 -12.48 -19.23 5.75
N ARG A 68 -12.85 -20.22 6.58
CA ARG A 68 -11.93 -21.25 7.05
C ARG A 68 -11.50 -22.18 5.90
N THR A 69 -12.44 -22.57 5.05
CA THR A 69 -12.15 -23.34 3.83
C THR A 69 -11.21 -22.59 2.91
N VAL A 70 -11.47 -21.30 2.65
CA VAL A 70 -10.57 -20.43 1.85
C VAL A 70 -9.18 -20.36 2.48
N SER A 71 -9.11 -20.13 3.79
CA SER A 71 -7.83 -20.03 4.52
C SER A 71 -7.02 -21.32 4.44
N ASN A 72 -7.67 -22.47 4.63
CA ASN A 72 -7.03 -23.78 4.53
C ASN A 72 -6.49 -24.03 3.10
N ARG A 73 -7.28 -23.72 2.06
CA ARG A 73 -6.85 -23.85 0.67
C ARG A 73 -5.66 -22.95 0.34
N LEU A 74 -5.67 -21.70 0.79
CA LEU A 74 -4.54 -20.78 0.62
C LEU A 74 -3.28 -21.28 1.33
N LEU A 75 -3.42 -21.84 2.53
CA LEU A 75 -2.30 -22.43 3.27
C LEU A 75 -1.75 -23.69 2.61
N GLN A 76 -2.62 -24.56 2.05
CA GLN A 76 -2.21 -25.70 1.23
C GLN A 76 -1.36 -25.25 0.03
N GLY A 77 -1.73 -24.14 -0.62
CA GLY A 77 -0.95 -23.52 -1.70
C GLY A 77 0.26 -22.69 -1.25
N GLN A 78 0.61 -22.71 0.04
CA GLN A 78 1.68 -21.91 0.68
C GLN A 78 1.53 -20.39 0.54
N LEU A 79 0.31 -19.90 0.26
CA LEU A 79 0.01 -18.49 0.07
C LEU A 79 -0.30 -17.81 1.41
N ARG A 80 0.75 -17.31 2.06
CA ARG A 80 0.65 -16.58 3.32
C ARG A 80 0.49 -15.08 3.07
N ALA A 81 -0.32 -14.44 3.90
CA ALA A 81 -0.43 -12.98 3.91
C ALA A 81 0.87 -12.38 4.49
N ARG A 82 1.54 -11.53 3.73
CA ARG A 82 2.82 -10.90 4.08
C ARG A 82 2.78 -9.42 3.72
N ARG A 83 3.57 -8.60 4.41
CA ARG A 83 3.76 -7.20 4.00
C ARG A 83 4.56 -7.17 2.69
N PRO A 84 4.11 -6.44 1.66
CA PRO A 84 4.90 -6.22 0.46
C PRO A 84 6.15 -5.42 0.80
N VAL A 85 7.18 -5.57 -0.01
CA VAL A 85 8.41 -4.76 0.13
C VAL A 85 8.15 -3.40 -0.52
N ALA A 86 8.33 -2.33 0.23
CA ALA A 86 8.33 -0.99 -0.34
C ALA A 86 9.59 -0.80 -1.18
N CYS A 87 9.45 -0.44 -2.45
CA CYS A 87 10.59 -0.17 -3.32
C CYS A 87 10.30 0.92 -4.34
N ILE A 88 11.36 1.50 -4.89
CA ILE A 88 11.31 2.33 -6.09
C ILE A 88 11.47 1.39 -7.28
N LEU A 89 10.50 1.42 -8.21
CA LEU A 89 10.61 0.64 -9.44
C LEU A 89 11.68 1.27 -10.34
N LEU A 90 12.70 0.49 -10.69
CA LEU A 90 13.80 0.94 -11.53
C LEU A 90 13.57 0.46 -12.97
N THR A 91 13.81 1.35 -13.93
CA THR A 91 13.90 0.94 -15.34
C THR A 91 15.20 0.14 -15.57
N PRO A 92 15.29 -0.68 -16.63
CA PRO A 92 16.53 -1.38 -16.97
C PRO A 92 17.73 -0.42 -17.10
N ASN A 93 17.52 0.78 -17.65
CA ASN A 93 18.56 1.80 -17.75
C ASN A 93 19.00 2.32 -16.37
N HIS A 94 18.07 2.56 -15.44
CA HIS A 94 18.40 2.93 -14.06
C HIS A 94 19.22 1.83 -13.38
N CYS A 95 18.87 0.55 -13.57
CA CYS A 95 19.63 -0.56 -13.02
C CYS A 95 21.09 -0.56 -13.53
N ARG A 96 21.28 -0.42 -14.84
CA ARG A 96 22.62 -0.37 -15.46
C ARG A 96 23.45 0.80 -14.91
N LEU A 97 22.91 2.01 -14.94
CA LEU A 97 23.63 3.22 -14.50
C LEU A 97 23.98 3.18 -13.01
N ARG A 98 23.09 2.64 -12.16
CA ARG A 98 23.38 2.47 -10.72
C ARG A 98 24.48 1.45 -10.50
N LEU A 99 24.48 0.34 -11.23
CA LEU A 99 25.53 -0.68 -11.14
C LEU A 99 26.89 -0.10 -11.56
N GLU A 100 26.97 0.56 -12.71
CA GLU A 100 28.18 1.23 -13.19
C GLU A 100 28.70 2.25 -12.16
N ARG A 101 27.80 3.06 -11.58
CA ARG A 101 28.17 4.06 -10.57
C ARG A 101 28.77 3.41 -9.31
N CYS A 102 28.20 2.29 -8.85
CA CYS A 102 28.69 1.52 -7.71
C CYS A 102 30.04 0.87 -8.02
N GLN A 103 30.18 0.22 -9.18
CA GLN A 103 31.43 -0.43 -9.60
C GLN A 103 32.58 0.57 -9.72
N ALA A 104 32.35 1.73 -10.34
CA ALA A 104 33.34 2.78 -10.50
C ALA A 104 33.88 3.33 -9.16
N ARG A 105 33.13 3.18 -8.06
CA ARG A 105 33.48 3.67 -6.72
C ARG A 105 33.65 2.55 -5.70
N ALA A 106 33.69 1.29 -6.13
CA ALA A 106 33.75 0.13 -5.23
C ALA A 106 35.04 0.09 -4.40
N HIS A 107 36.13 0.66 -4.94
CA HIS A 107 37.43 0.73 -4.29
C HIS A 107 37.61 1.98 -3.40
N TRP A 108 36.67 2.95 -3.47
CA TRP A 108 36.77 4.18 -2.67
C TRP A 108 36.67 3.87 -1.18
N ARG A 109 37.57 4.47 -0.41
CA ARG A 109 37.56 4.45 1.06
C ARG A 109 37.60 5.86 1.59
N THR A 110 38.76 6.49 1.61
CA THR A 110 38.96 7.83 2.18
C THR A 110 38.32 8.92 1.34
N GLU A 111 38.15 8.68 0.04
CA GLU A 111 37.53 9.58 -0.93
C GLU A 111 36.10 9.94 -0.54
N TRP A 112 35.38 9.02 0.13
CA TRP A 112 34.04 9.28 0.65
C TRP A 112 34.00 10.45 1.64
N ARG A 113 35.11 10.77 2.31
CA ARG A 113 35.18 11.89 3.26
C ARG A 113 35.03 13.25 2.59
N CYS A 114 35.36 13.35 1.30
CA CYS A 114 35.29 14.59 0.54
C CYS A 114 33.96 14.74 -0.23
N VAL A 115 33.04 13.78 -0.10
CA VAL A 115 31.75 13.81 -0.78
C VAL A 115 30.73 14.55 0.08
N VAL A 116 30.07 15.54 -0.53
CA VAL A 116 28.88 16.20 0.02
C VAL A 116 27.65 15.49 -0.51
N PHE A 117 26.75 15.10 0.39
CA PHE A 117 25.47 14.47 0.09
C PHE A 117 24.34 15.44 0.40
N PRO A 118 23.95 16.30 -0.56
CA PRO A 118 22.71 17.06 -0.46
C PRO A 118 21.52 16.14 -0.73
N ASP A 119 20.43 16.34 0.01
CA ASP A 119 19.16 15.68 -0.25
C ASP A 119 17.99 16.60 0.14
N GLU A 120 16.83 16.33 -0.44
CA GLU A 120 15.58 16.99 -0.12
C GLU A 120 14.60 15.95 0.40
N SER A 121 14.14 16.14 1.65
CA SER A 121 13.24 15.21 2.32
C SER A 121 11.91 15.89 2.66
N ARG A 122 10.81 15.15 2.49
CA ARG A 122 9.47 15.61 2.87
C ARG A 122 9.10 15.04 4.24
N PHE A 123 8.81 15.92 5.20
CA PHE A 123 8.18 15.56 6.46
C PHE A 123 6.66 15.50 6.28
N CYS A 124 6.13 14.29 6.13
CA CYS A 124 4.70 14.07 5.91
C CYS A 124 3.90 14.28 7.21
N LEU A 125 2.83 15.09 7.15
CA LEU A 125 1.90 15.34 8.26
C LEU A 125 0.80 14.26 8.39
N GLY A 126 0.74 13.35 7.43
CA GLY A 126 -0.12 12.16 7.46
C GLY A 126 0.51 11.04 6.66
N ALA A 127 0.33 9.79 7.09
CA ALA A 127 0.79 8.61 6.37
C ALA A 127 -0.38 7.65 6.15
N SER A 128 -0.38 6.92 5.04
CA SER A 128 -1.22 5.72 4.96
C SER A 128 -0.68 4.71 5.97
N ASP A 129 -1.56 4.02 6.70
CA ASP A 129 -1.18 3.04 7.73
C ASP A 129 -0.44 1.81 7.19
N GLY A 130 -0.25 1.74 5.86
CA GLY A 130 0.54 0.75 5.17
C GLY A 130 0.00 -0.67 5.31
N ARG A 131 -1.26 -0.86 5.73
CA ARG A 131 -1.89 -2.16 6.02
C ARG A 131 -2.31 -2.95 4.76
N VAL A 132 -1.55 -2.81 3.68
CA VAL A 132 -1.71 -3.66 2.50
C VAL A 132 -0.90 -4.94 2.72
N LEU A 133 -1.55 -6.09 2.58
CA LEU A 133 -0.91 -7.40 2.61
C LEU A 133 -1.02 -8.03 1.22
N VAL A 134 0.06 -8.65 0.78
CA VAL A 134 0.09 -9.49 -0.42
C VAL A 134 0.11 -10.95 0.00
N ARG A 135 -0.59 -11.80 -0.74
CA ARG A 135 -0.51 -13.26 -0.57
C ARG A 135 0.61 -13.78 -1.48
N ARG A 136 1.64 -14.39 -0.90
CA ARG A 136 2.79 -14.92 -1.66
C ARG A 136 3.41 -16.15 -1.02
N ARG A 137 4.11 -16.95 -1.82
CA ARG A 137 4.91 -18.10 -1.38
C ARG A 137 6.28 -17.64 -0.84
N PRO A 138 6.99 -18.49 -0.10
CA PRO A 138 8.42 -18.28 0.18
C PRO A 138 9.20 -18.11 -1.14
N GLY A 139 10.16 -17.19 -1.18
CA GLY A 139 10.97 -16.90 -2.38
C GLY A 139 10.39 -15.84 -3.32
N GLU A 140 9.08 -15.63 -3.36
CA GLU A 140 8.42 -14.62 -4.21
C GLU A 140 8.57 -13.17 -3.68
N ARG A 141 9.50 -12.94 -2.75
CA ARG A 141 9.60 -11.67 -2.02
C ARG A 141 9.81 -10.46 -2.94
N LEU A 142 10.56 -10.65 -4.02
CA LEU A 142 10.98 -9.60 -4.94
C LEU A 142 10.20 -9.63 -6.27
N GLN A 143 9.18 -10.49 -6.38
CA GLN A 143 8.32 -10.51 -7.56
C GLN A 143 7.56 -9.18 -7.70
N PRO A 144 7.39 -8.61 -8.91
CA PRO A 144 6.76 -7.31 -9.09
C PRO A 144 5.39 -7.16 -8.43
N THR A 145 4.57 -8.22 -8.44
CA THR A 145 3.24 -8.29 -7.80
C THR A 145 3.29 -8.25 -6.27
N CYS A 146 4.45 -8.53 -5.69
CA CYS A 146 4.70 -8.53 -4.24
C CYS A 146 5.42 -7.27 -3.76
N LEU A 147 5.69 -6.34 -4.66
CA LEU A 147 6.29 -5.04 -4.38
C LEU A 147 5.19 -4.00 -4.21
N ARG A 148 5.42 -3.08 -3.28
CA ARG A 148 4.62 -1.87 -3.16
C ARG A 148 5.47 -0.72 -3.70
N PRO A 149 5.11 -0.15 -4.86
CA PRO A 149 5.75 1.06 -5.32
C PRO A 149 5.67 2.12 -4.21
N THR A 150 6.81 2.68 -3.84
CA THR A 150 6.82 3.81 -2.93
C THR A 150 6.38 5.02 -3.74
N HIS A 151 5.11 5.40 -3.58
CA HIS A 151 4.56 6.56 -4.27
C HIS A 151 5.02 7.83 -3.56
N THR A 152 5.80 8.67 -4.24
CA THR A 152 6.09 10.05 -3.83
C THR A 152 4.88 10.95 -4.12
N GLY A 153 3.70 10.54 -3.66
CA GLY A 153 2.47 11.30 -3.90
C GLY A 153 2.45 12.63 -3.17
N PRO A 154 1.50 13.52 -3.49
CA PRO A 154 1.25 14.77 -2.78
C PRO A 154 0.64 14.46 -1.41
N THR A 155 1.46 13.90 -0.53
CA THR A 155 1.14 13.84 0.90
C THR A 155 1.44 15.22 1.46
N PRO A 156 0.48 15.89 2.13
CA PRO A 156 0.74 17.16 2.79
C PRO A 156 1.94 17.02 3.71
N GLY A 157 2.93 17.89 3.53
CA GLY A 157 4.18 17.80 4.24
C GLY A 157 5.09 18.98 3.97
N VAL A 158 6.03 19.18 4.86
CA VAL A 158 7.04 20.25 4.76
C VAL A 158 8.24 19.69 4.01
N MET A 159 8.66 20.37 2.94
CA MET A 159 9.91 20.05 2.24
C MET A 159 11.07 20.67 3.00
N VAL A 160 12.08 19.86 3.29
CA VAL A 160 13.29 20.28 3.98
C VAL A 160 14.49 19.87 3.15
N TRP A 161 15.42 20.79 2.99
CA TRP A 161 16.69 20.57 2.32
C TRP A 161 17.83 20.55 3.35
N GLY A 162 18.81 19.69 3.10
CA GLY A 162 20.04 19.63 3.89
C GLY A 162 21.14 18.90 3.14
N ALA A 163 22.35 19.01 3.66
CA ALA A 163 23.52 18.32 3.14
C ALA A 163 24.39 17.77 4.27
N MET A 164 25.06 16.66 3.99
CA MET A 164 26.00 16.06 4.94
C MET A 164 27.31 15.66 4.27
N THR A 165 28.39 15.67 5.05
CA THR A 165 29.69 15.07 4.71
C THR A 165 30.10 14.12 5.82
N ALA A 166 31.25 13.44 5.70
CA ALA A 166 31.72 12.51 6.72
C ALA A 166 32.00 13.15 8.09
N GLY A 167 32.16 14.47 8.18
CA GLY A 167 32.49 15.18 9.42
C GLY A 167 31.57 16.33 9.79
N ALA A 168 30.56 16.67 8.97
CA ALA A 168 29.70 17.82 9.21
C ALA A 168 28.30 17.64 8.62
N LEU A 169 27.35 18.39 9.18
CA LEU A 169 25.99 18.54 8.71
C LEU A 169 25.75 20.01 8.40
N SER A 170 24.99 20.31 7.33
CA SER A 170 24.50 21.66 7.09
C SER A 170 23.33 21.99 8.02
N TRP A 171 22.98 23.28 8.09
CA TRP A 171 21.67 23.67 8.58
C TRP A 171 20.58 23.12 7.67
N LEU A 172 19.44 22.77 8.27
CA LEU A 172 18.23 22.39 7.53
C LEU A 172 17.49 23.67 7.13
N SER A 173 17.14 23.78 5.86
CA SER A 173 16.27 24.84 5.35
C SER A 173 14.95 24.25 4.89
N HIS A 174 13.85 24.99 5.04
CA HIS A 174 12.56 24.58 4.48
C HIS A 174 12.08 25.66 3.51
N THR A 175 11.31 25.26 2.49
CA THR A 175 10.57 26.24 1.68
C THR A 175 9.40 26.76 2.51
N PRO A 176 9.11 28.09 2.52
CA PRO A 176 7.92 28.63 3.17
C PRO A 176 6.62 28.11 2.55
#